data_AF-A0AAV2TTN0-F1
#
_entry.id   AF-A0AAV2TTN0-F1
#
_cell.length_a   1.000
_cell.length_b   1.000
_cell.length_c   1.000
_cell.angle_alpha   90.00
_cell.angle_beta   90.00
_cell.angle_gamma   90.00
#
_symmetry.space_group_name_H-M   'P 1'
#
loop_
_entity.id
_entity.type
_entity.pdbx_description
1 polymer ?
#
loop_
_entity_poly.entity_id
_entity_poly.type
_entity_poly.pdbx_seq_one_letter_code
_entity_poly.pdbx_strand_id
1 'polypeptide(L)'
;MIEEELFEKFNATAMTSSGAEQCSSLVLAHNEFSHVWMDNVLTGITKSWTLNEMFKNTKKMVKHSCVKKLGSQKFNGMEVYEFFTTGEKFDLYVSVYRT
;
A
#
# COMPACT_ATOMS: atom_id res chain seq x y z
N MET A 1 -6.13 -10.91 -13.75
CA MET A 1 -5.32 -12.06 -14.24
C MET A 1 -4.05 -11.58 -14.94
N ILE A 2 -4.13 -10.65 -15.91
CA ILE A 2 -2.94 -10.05 -16.57
C ILE A 2 -2.03 -9.26 -15.59
N GLU A 3 -2.60 -8.57 -14.60
CA GLU A 3 -1.84 -7.75 -13.65
C GLU A 3 -0.93 -8.59 -12.73
N GLU A 4 -1.41 -9.70 -12.17
CA GLU A 4 -0.62 -10.52 -11.24
C GLU A 4 0.59 -11.17 -11.92
N GLU A 5 0.45 -11.62 -13.18
CA GLU A 5 1.56 -12.17 -13.97
C GLU A 5 2.63 -11.11 -14.30
N LEU A 6 2.22 -9.86 -14.56
CA LEU A 6 3.17 -8.75 -14.77
C LEU A 6 3.99 -8.48 -13.51
N PHE A 7 3.33 -8.39 -12.35
CA PHE A 7 4.03 -8.14 -11.09
C PHE A 7 4.95 -9.31 -10.66
N GLU A 8 4.56 -10.55 -10.93
CA GLU A 8 5.43 -11.74 -10.75
C GLU A 8 6.69 -11.62 -11.62
N LYS A 9 6.53 -11.30 -12.91
CA LYS A 9 7.64 -11.12 -13.86
C LYS A 9 8.59 -10.00 -13.45
N PHE A 10 8.06 -8.89 -12.92
CA PHE A 10 8.85 -7.74 -12.50
C PHE A 10 9.41 -7.85 -11.09
N ASN A 11 9.22 -8.99 -10.40
CA ASN A 11 9.66 -9.13 -9.02
C ASN A 11 9.13 -7.97 -8.15
N ALA A 12 7.83 -7.67 -8.27
CA ALA A 12 7.23 -6.51 -7.66
C ALA A 12 5.97 -6.88 -6.85
N THR A 13 5.68 -6.06 -5.84
CA THR A 13 4.41 -6.06 -5.13
C THR A 13 3.90 -4.63 -5.03
N ALA A 14 2.58 -4.47 -5.03
CA ALA A 14 1.94 -3.17 -4.91
C ALA A 14 0.78 -3.24 -3.92
N MET A 15 0.57 -2.14 -3.21
CA MET A 15 -0.61 -1.89 -2.40
C MET A 15 -1.30 -0.65 -2.95
N THR A 16 -2.58 -0.78 -3.27
CA THR A 16 -3.36 0.28 -3.93
C THR A 16 -4.47 0.79 -3.02
N SER A 17 -4.77 2.09 -3.09
CA SER A 17 -5.80 2.74 -2.27
C SER A 17 -7.23 2.32 -2.61
N SER A 18 -7.46 1.83 -3.83
CA SER A 18 -8.76 1.43 -4.35
C SER A 18 -8.62 0.37 -5.44
N GLY A 19 -9.71 -0.32 -5.77
CA GLY A 19 -9.79 -1.15 -6.97
C GLY A 19 -9.94 -0.31 -8.25
N ALA A 20 -9.75 -0.96 -9.42
CA ALA A 20 -9.80 -0.31 -10.73
C ALA A 20 -11.06 0.51 -11.02
N GLU A 21 -12.21 0.10 -10.47
CA GLU A 21 -13.52 0.75 -10.69
C GLU A 21 -13.95 1.62 -9.49
N GLN A 22 -13.05 1.90 -8.55
CA GLN A 22 -13.38 2.60 -7.32
C GLN A 22 -12.46 3.80 -7.10
N CYS A 23 -13.05 4.89 -6.62
CA CYS A 23 -12.29 6.06 -6.18
C CYS A 23 -11.62 5.79 -4.83
N SER A 24 -10.50 6.49 -4.60
CA SER A 24 -9.95 6.63 -3.26
C SER A 24 -10.72 7.69 -2.49
N SER A 25 -10.72 7.59 -1.16
CA SER A 25 -11.51 8.46 -0.30
C SER A 25 -10.67 9.52 0.39
N LEU A 26 -11.29 10.69 0.61
CA LEU A 26 -10.70 11.79 1.36
C LEU A 26 -11.30 11.82 2.78
N VAL A 27 -10.44 11.90 3.78
CA VAL A 27 -10.80 12.12 5.19
C VAL A 27 -9.99 13.32 5.68
N LEU A 28 -10.66 14.33 6.23
CA LEU A 28 -10.03 15.58 6.69
C LEU A 28 -9.16 16.27 5.61
N ALA A 29 -9.62 16.27 4.35
CA ALA A 29 -8.89 16.78 3.18
C ALA A 29 -7.60 16.03 2.81
N HIS A 30 -7.35 14.85 3.40
CA HIS A 30 -6.23 13.97 3.06
C HIS A 30 -6.74 12.65 2.46
N ASN A 31 -5.94 11.99 1.62
CA ASN A 31 -6.25 10.64 1.16
C ASN A 31 -6.23 9.66 2.34
N GLU A 32 -7.36 9.00 2.62
CA GLU A 32 -7.54 8.13 3.79
C GLU A 32 -6.50 7.00 3.82
N PHE A 33 -6.27 6.36 2.67
CA PHE A 33 -5.28 5.30 2.53
C PHE A 33 -3.88 5.79 2.88
N SER A 34 -3.45 6.91 2.29
CA SER A 34 -2.13 7.47 2.57
C SER A 34 -1.96 7.85 4.03
N HIS A 35 -2.96 8.49 4.63
CA HIS A 35 -2.93 8.87 6.03
C HIS A 35 -2.74 7.66 6.95
N VAL A 36 -3.52 6.59 6.74
CA VAL A 36 -3.47 5.38 7.57
C VAL A 36 -2.09 4.71 7.53
N TRP A 37 -1.53 4.45 6.35
CA TRP A 37 -0.27 3.72 6.28
C TRP A 37 0.90 4.59 6.72
N MET A 38 0.88 5.90 6.42
CA MET A 38 1.94 6.82 6.86
C MET A 38 1.94 6.99 8.39
N ASP A 39 0.78 7.12 9.03
CA ASP A 39 0.69 7.23 10.49
C ASP A 39 1.28 5.98 11.16
N ASN A 40 1.01 4.78 10.63
CA ASN A 40 1.60 3.54 11.13
C ASN A 40 3.14 3.55 11.03
N VAL A 41 3.70 4.12 9.96
CA VAL A 41 5.16 4.27 9.79
C VAL A 41 5.73 5.31 10.76
N LEU A 42 5.11 6.49 10.83
CA LEU A 42 5.56 7.61 11.67
C LEU A 42 5.49 7.30 13.16
N THR A 43 4.48 6.55 13.59
CA THR A 43 4.36 6.07 14.98
C THR A 43 5.34 4.94 15.33
N GLY A 44 6.07 4.41 14.34
CA GLY A 44 7.06 3.34 14.53
C GLY A 44 6.43 1.96 14.74
N ILE A 45 5.12 1.83 14.64
CA ILE A 45 4.39 0.57 14.79
C ILE A 45 4.83 -0.44 13.72
N THR A 46 5.21 0.03 12.53
CA THR A 46 5.64 -0.82 11.41
C THR A 46 7.06 -1.35 11.52
N LYS A 47 7.86 -0.97 12.54
CA LYS A 47 9.27 -1.39 12.65
C LYS A 47 9.47 -2.90 12.72
N SER A 48 8.49 -3.62 13.24
CA SER A 48 8.50 -5.09 13.31
C SER A 48 7.43 -5.72 12.42
N TRP A 49 6.80 -4.95 11.54
CA TRP A 49 5.74 -5.46 10.67
C TRP A 49 6.35 -5.95 9.38
N THR A 50 5.79 -7.04 8.90
CA THR A 50 5.93 -7.51 7.53
C THR A 50 5.05 -6.68 6.58
N LEU A 51 5.37 -6.66 5.29
CA LEU A 51 4.53 -6.02 4.27
C LEU A 51 3.08 -6.56 4.29
N ASN A 52 2.88 -7.85 4.61
CA ASN A 52 1.54 -8.42 4.72
C ASN A 52 0.76 -7.94 5.95
N GLU A 53 1.44 -7.69 7.07
CA GLU A 53 0.83 -7.09 8.27
C GLU A 53 0.44 -5.64 8.01
N MET A 54 1.32 -4.87 7.36
CA MET A 54 1.00 -3.50 6.92
C MET A 54 -0.22 -3.47 6.00
N PHE A 55 -0.29 -4.38 5.03
CA PHE A 55 -1.47 -4.50 4.15
C PHE A 55 -2.74 -4.83 4.93
N LYS A 56 -2.72 -5.87 5.77
CA LYS A 56 -3.90 -6.30 6.55
C LYS A 56 -4.39 -5.19 7.48
N ASN A 57 -3.46 -4.48 8.13
CA ASN A 57 -3.80 -3.38 9.02
C ASN A 57 -4.39 -2.19 8.25
N THR A 58 -3.71 -1.75 7.19
CA THR A 58 -4.19 -0.63 6.34
C THR A 58 -5.57 -0.93 5.78
N LYS A 59 -5.78 -2.15 5.24
CA LYS A 59 -7.09 -2.60 4.75
C LYS A 59 -8.17 -2.63 5.83
N LYS A 60 -7.81 -2.92 7.09
CA LYS A 60 -8.76 -2.91 8.21
C LYS A 60 -9.16 -1.49 8.62
N MET A 61 -8.22 -0.55 8.53
CA MET A 61 -8.40 0.83 8.99
C MET A 61 -9.06 1.74 7.95
N VAL A 62 -8.73 1.59 6.66
CA VAL A 62 -9.39 2.31 5.57
C VAL A 62 -10.84 1.83 5.45
N LYS A 63 -11.80 2.73 5.65
CA LYS A 63 -13.23 2.40 5.67
C LYS A 63 -13.95 2.74 4.38
N HIS A 64 -13.46 3.72 3.64
CA HIS A 64 -14.21 4.32 2.54
C HIS A 64 -13.65 3.94 1.16
N SER A 65 -12.65 3.07 1.07
CA SER A 65 -12.15 2.53 -0.20
C SER A 65 -11.67 1.08 -0.05
N CYS A 66 -11.55 0.36 -1.18
CA CYS A 66 -11.11 -1.03 -1.18
C CYS A 66 -9.60 -1.13 -1.41
N VAL A 67 -8.84 -1.23 -0.31
CA VAL A 67 -7.40 -1.48 -0.39
C VAL A 67 -7.13 -2.87 -0.99
N LYS A 68 -6.33 -2.91 -2.05
CA LYS A 68 -5.90 -4.17 -2.70
C LYS A 68 -4.40 -4.35 -2.62
N LYS A 69 -3.98 -5.61 -2.52
CA LYS A 69 -2.59 -6.04 -2.71
C LYS A 69 -2.50 -6.75 -4.04
N LEU A 70 -1.47 -6.43 -4.81
CA LEU A 70 -1.17 -7.00 -6.11
C LEU A 70 0.27 -7.53 -6.13
N GLY A 71 0.51 -8.52 -6.98
CA GLY A 71 1.83 -9.03 -7.26
C GLY A 71 2.34 -10.11 -6.32
N SER A 72 3.67 -10.26 -6.30
CA SER A 72 4.27 -11.50 -5.81
C SER A 72 4.14 -11.67 -4.31
N GLN A 73 3.69 -12.86 -3.89
CA GLN A 73 3.50 -13.19 -2.48
C GLN A 73 4.80 -13.37 -1.71
N LYS A 74 5.94 -13.53 -2.39
CA LYS A 74 7.24 -13.70 -1.74
C LYS A 74 7.66 -12.52 -0.85
N PHE A 75 7.14 -11.33 -1.14
CA PHE A 75 7.38 -10.12 -0.35
C PHE A 75 6.58 -10.08 0.96
N ASN A 76 5.61 -10.98 1.15
CA ASN A 76 4.68 -10.93 2.28
C ASN A 76 5.36 -11.01 3.64
N GLY A 77 6.49 -11.72 3.74
CA GLY A 77 7.25 -11.90 4.97
C GLY A 77 8.40 -10.91 5.16
N MET A 78 8.66 -10.04 4.19
CA MET A 78 9.73 -9.04 4.29
C MET A 78 9.30 -7.89 5.21
N GLU A 79 10.24 -7.39 6.00
CA GLU A 79 9.97 -6.31 6.95
C GLU A 79 9.73 -5.00 6.20
N VAL A 80 8.73 -4.24 6.64
CA VAL A 80 8.38 -2.93 6.08
C VAL A 80 9.58 -1.96 6.14
N TYR A 81 10.38 -2.07 7.20
CA TYR A 81 11.53 -1.19 7.41
C TYR A 81 12.67 -1.43 6.41
N GLU A 82 12.82 -2.65 5.87
CA GLU A 82 13.79 -2.95 4.81
C GLU A 82 13.53 -2.11 3.56
N PHE A 83 12.28 -1.74 3.30
CA PHE A 83 11.94 -0.87 2.18
C PHE A 83 12.25 0.58 2.54
N PHE A 84 11.80 1.11 3.68
CA PHE A 84 11.99 2.53 4.00
C PHE A 84 13.44 2.98 4.27
N THR A 85 14.38 2.06 4.49
CA THR A 85 15.75 2.39 4.92
C THR A 85 16.84 2.17 3.90
N THR A 86 16.54 1.62 2.73
CA THR A 86 17.55 1.42 1.68
C THR A 86 18.05 2.73 1.07
N GLY A 87 17.44 3.88 1.40
CA GLY A 87 17.76 5.17 0.79
C GLY A 87 17.32 5.27 -0.68
N GLU A 88 16.71 4.22 -1.21
CA GLU A 88 16.07 4.22 -2.52
C GLU A 88 14.75 4.99 -2.42
N LYS A 89 14.52 5.91 -3.37
CA LYS A 89 13.31 6.74 -3.39
C LYS A 89 12.11 5.87 -3.75
N PHE A 90 11.09 5.86 -2.89
CA PHE A 90 9.78 5.29 -3.23
C PHE A 90 8.99 6.32 -4.03
N ASP A 91 8.84 6.09 -5.33
CA ASP A 91 7.90 6.87 -6.13
C ASP A 91 6.48 6.34 -5.86
N LEU A 92 5.76 7.01 -4.95
CA LEU A 92 4.33 6.75 -4.74
C LEU A 92 3.53 7.48 -5.82
N TYR A 93 3.07 6.74 -6.82
CA TYR A 93 2.15 7.26 -7.84
C TYR A 93 0.72 7.27 -7.29
N VAL A 94 0.21 8.47 -6.97
CA VAL A 94 -1.21 8.68 -6.66
C VAL A 94 -1.89 9.24 -7.91
N SER A 95 -2.67 8.42 -8.59
CA SER A 95 -3.55 8.87 -9.68
C SER A 95 -4.88 9.35 -9.10
N VAL A 96 -5.06 10.67 -9.00
CA VAL A 96 -6.36 11.27 -8.64
C VAL A 96 -7.11 11.61 -9.92
N TYR A 97 -8.21 10.89 -10.19
CA TYR A 97 -9.16 11.30 -11.22
C TYR A 97 -10.24 12.18 -10.59
N ARG A 98 -10.40 13.41 -11.09
CA ARG A 98 -11.56 14.26 -10.79
C ARG A 98 -12.66 13.91 -11.79
N THR A 99 -13.85 13.57 -11.28
CA THR A 99 -15.11 13.69 -12.04
C THR A 99 -15.57 15.13 -12.04
#